data_AF-A0AAD7BZR7-F1
#
_entry.id   AF-A0AAD7BZR7-F1
#
_cell.length_a   1.000
_cell.length_b   1.000
_cell.length_c   1.000
_cell.angle_alpha   90.00
_cell.angle_beta   90.00
_cell.angle_gamma   90.00
#
_symmetry.space_group_name_H-M   'P 1'
#
loop_
_entity.id
_entity.type
_entity.pdbx_description
1 polymer ?
#
loop_
_entity_poly.entity_id
_entity_poly.type
_entity_poly.pdbx_seq_one_letter_code
_entity_poly.pdbx_strand_id
1 'polypeptide(L)'
;MTIVLTPYWSNGVQKLKMAPQPPPKPAKGLTPPTFDDEVHAVRCMKQLRSKDKEIEKYIYLSMLKEQDPHMFYRLCLQHMSEFTPIIYTPTVGQACQEYSHNYRRPEGLFISYKDKGKIGSILRNWPKFDQARISVVTDGSRILGLGDLGINGMPISIGKLSLYIAGAGIRPDSAIPICLDFGTNTQKYIDDPLYLGARHKRLPTEQMTEVMDEFMAEMTKAFPKLLIQFEDFSTDHAFLYLERYRNQYPVFNDDIQGTGAVVLAGFINAARLSSAASGQPLTSHRILFFGAGSAGVGVAMQLMSFFTLEGLSEQEARERIWLVDSQGLVYNGRGKLAEHKEYFARRDYTGPPIVDLLDILEYVKPTALMGLSTMSGAFTRAAIETMAALNPLPIIFPLSNPVKLSECTFEDAVKYTNGKVLFASGSPFPEINFNGRMLYPGQGNNMYIFPGLGLGAILAHASSVTDSMVEASSLGLANSLTREEEEMGLLYPQVSRIREISADITVQVIRAAQAAGVDRYTELRAKNDTELLDFVAGKMWNP
;
A
#
# COMPACT_ATOMS: atom_id res chain seq x y z
N MET A 1 -6.65 32.95 2.37
CA MET A 1 -5.47 32.57 3.15
C MET A 1 -4.47 33.71 3.08
N THR A 2 -4.06 34.25 4.22
CA THR A 2 -2.97 35.23 4.27
C THR A 2 -1.66 34.47 4.09
N ILE A 3 -1.00 34.66 2.94
CA ILE A 3 0.27 33.98 2.64
C ILE A 3 1.38 34.79 3.31
N VAL A 4 2.04 34.21 4.31
CA VAL A 4 3.26 34.79 4.86
C VAL A 4 4.42 34.34 3.98
N LEU A 5 5.05 35.32 3.33
CA LEU A 5 6.23 35.12 2.51
C LEU A 5 7.44 35.33 3.40
N THR A 6 8.10 34.24 3.80
CA THR A 6 9.33 34.33 4.58
C THR A 6 10.51 34.39 3.61
N PRO A 7 11.31 35.48 3.61
CA PRO A 7 12.49 35.55 2.78
C PRO A 7 13.53 34.52 3.23
N TYR A 8 14.13 33.81 2.27
CA TYR A 8 15.29 32.93 2.50
C TYR A 8 16.28 33.11 1.36
N TRP A 9 17.55 32.78 1.60
CA TRP A 9 18.61 32.94 0.61
C TRP A 9 19.01 31.58 0.05
N SER A 10 19.13 31.50 -1.28
CA SER A 10 19.58 30.31 -2.00
C SER A 10 20.45 30.75 -3.17
N ASN A 11 21.72 30.34 -3.17
CA ASN A 11 22.73 30.70 -4.17
C ASN A 11 22.86 32.23 -4.39
N GLY A 12 22.85 33.00 -3.31
CA GLY A 12 22.95 34.48 -3.38
C GLY A 12 21.67 35.18 -3.87
N VAL A 13 20.59 34.44 -4.16
CA VAL A 13 19.29 35.00 -4.56
C VAL A 13 18.31 34.90 -3.40
N GLN A 14 17.68 36.01 -3.05
CA GLN A 14 16.58 36.04 -2.09
C GLN A 14 15.33 35.44 -2.73
N LYS A 15 14.86 34.33 -2.17
CA LYS A 15 13.63 33.63 -2.56
C LYS A 15 12.59 33.79 -1.46
N LEU A 16 11.31 33.66 -1.78
CA LEU A 16 10.22 33.71 -0.82
C LEU A 16 9.72 32.28 -0.58
N LYS A 17 9.77 31.82 0.67
CA LYS A 17 9.16 30.56 1.08
C LYS A 17 7.73 30.86 1.52
N MET A 18 6.76 30.22 0.88
CA MET A 18 5.42 30.10 1.46
C MET A 18 5.52 29.16 2.65
N ALA A 19 5.42 29.71 3.86
CA ALA A 19 5.21 28.91 5.06
C ALA A 19 3.69 28.73 5.26
N PRO A 20 3.19 27.51 5.46
CA PRO A 20 1.83 27.33 5.93
C PRO A 20 1.73 27.99 7.31
N GLN A 21 0.88 29.00 7.43
CA GLN A 21 0.41 29.45 8.74
C GLN A 21 -0.77 28.56 9.14
N PRO A 22 -0.89 28.17 10.42
CA PRO A 22 -2.14 27.62 10.91
C PRO A 22 -3.28 28.60 10.55
N PRO A 23 -4.51 28.10 10.33
CA PRO A 23 -5.63 28.97 10.02
C PRO A 23 -5.68 30.11 11.04
N PRO A 24 -5.84 31.37 10.59
CA PRO A 24 -5.84 32.50 11.51
C PRO A 24 -6.91 32.28 12.57
N LYS A 25 -6.56 32.51 13.84
CA LYS A 25 -7.52 32.37 14.93
C LYS A 25 -8.76 33.21 14.59
N PRO A 26 -9.98 32.68 14.79
CA PRO A 26 -11.19 33.44 14.55
C PRO A 26 -11.13 34.77 15.31
N ALA A 27 -11.70 35.83 14.72
CA ALA A 27 -11.75 37.12 15.36
C ALA A 27 -12.40 37.02 16.75
N LYS A 28 -11.96 37.87 17.71
CA LYS A 28 -12.52 37.90 19.06
C LYS A 28 -14.05 38.04 18.99
N GLY A 29 -14.76 37.16 19.70
CA GLY A 29 -16.23 37.08 19.67
C GLY A 29 -16.79 35.98 18.76
N LEU A 30 -15.97 35.38 17.87
CA LEU A 30 -16.36 34.23 17.06
C LEU A 30 -16.01 32.87 17.69
N THR A 31 -15.27 32.89 18.81
CA THR A 31 -14.94 31.70 19.61
C THR A 31 -15.28 31.93 21.09
N PRO A 32 -15.55 30.84 21.85
CA PRO A 32 -15.67 30.94 23.30
C PRO A 32 -14.45 31.63 23.93
N PRO A 33 -14.64 32.46 24.98
CA PRO A 33 -13.59 33.32 25.53
C PRO A 33 -12.41 32.56 26.15
N THR A 34 -12.61 31.29 26.52
CA THR A 34 -11.61 30.41 27.13
C THR A 34 -11.30 29.20 26.24
N PHE A 35 -11.48 29.32 24.92
CA PHE A 35 -11.15 28.25 23.99
C PHE A 35 -9.64 28.00 23.97
N ASP A 36 -9.25 26.74 24.14
CA ASP A 36 -7.88 26.26 24.16
C ASP A 36 -7.75 25.05 23.22
N ASP A 37 -6.72 25.07 22.37
CA ASP A 37 -6.53 24.06 21.31
C ASP A 37 -6.16 22.68 21.89
N GLU A 38 -5.38 22.64 22.98
CA GLU A 38 -4.99 21.38 23.64
C GLU A 38 -6.21 20.74 24.31
N VAL A 39 -7.04 21.53 24.99
CA VAL A 39 -8.32 21.06 25.54
C VAL A 39 -9.27 20.67 24.41
N HIS A 40 -9.21 21.31 23.24
CA HIS A 40 -10.00 20.91 22.08
C HIS A 40 -9.58 19.57 21.50
N ALA A 41 -8.28 19.27 21.43
CA ALA A 41 -7.79 17.94 21.05
C ALA A 41 -8.35 16.85 21.99
N VAL A 42 -8.33 17.07 23.31
CA VAL A 42 -8.95 16.16 24.29
C VAL A 42 -10.46 16.03 24.07
N ARG A 43 -11.15 17.13 23.74
CA ARG A 43 -12.59 17.13 23.44
C ARG A 43 -12.89 16.26 22.20
N CYS A 44 -12.09 16.35 21.15
CA CYS A 44 -12.24 15.54 19.95
C CYS A 44 -12.00 14.06 20.25
N MET A 45 -10.95 13.71 20.98
CA MET A 45 -10.68 12.32 21.38
C MET A 45 -11.79 11.73 22.26
N LYS A 46 -12.37 12.51 23.17
CA LYS A 46 -13.54 12.06 23.96
C LYS A 46 -14.77 11.79 23.09
N GLN A 47 -14.99 12.58 22.03
CA GLN A 47 -16.10 12.35 21.09
C GLN A 47 -15.87 11.15 20.18
N LEU A 48 -14.62 10.92 19.75
CA LEU A 48 -14.22 9.72 19.01
C LEU A 48 -14.46 8.46 19.85
N ARG A 49 -13.93 8.45 21.07
CA ARG A 49 -13.98 7.29 21.98
C ARG A 49 -15.35 7.06 22.61
N SER A 50 -16.30 7.99 22.46
CA SER A 50 -17.70 7.78 22.87
C SER A 50 -18.55 7.07 21.82
N LYS A 51 -17.98 6.75 20.64
CA LYS A 51 -18.65 5.95 19.60
C LYS A 51 -18.37 4.47 19.82
N ASP A 52 -19.42 3.67 19.77
CA ASP A 52 -19.34 2.23 20.01
C ASP A 52 -18.91 1.48 18.73
N LYS A 53 -19.34 1.96 17.56
CA LYS A 53 -19.07 1.31 16.27
C LYS A 53 -17.94 1.99 15.51
N GLU A 54 -17.07 1.20 14.89
CA GLU A 54 -15.95 1.72 14.08
C GLU A 54 -16.43 2.61 12.91
N ILE A 55 -17.54 2.27 12.26
CA ILE A 55 -18.12 3.11 11.20
C ILE A 55 -18.57 4.50 11.72
N GLU A 56 -19.06 4.59 12.95
CA GLU A 56 -19.44 5.88 13.55
C GLU A 56 -18.21 6.72 13.87
N LYS A 57 -17.11 6.07 14.28
CA LYS A 57 -15.81 6.72 14.44
C LYS A 57 -15.28 7.24 13.09
N TYR A 58 -15.39 6.44 12.03
CA TYR A 58 -15.02 6.86 10.67
C TYR A 58 -15.81 8.08 10.20
N ILE A 59 -17.13 8.09 10.39
CA ILE A 59 -18.00 9.22 10.02
C ILE A 59 -17.60 10.47 10.81
N TYR A 60 -17.35 10.32 12.13
CA TYR A 60 -16.88 11.43 12.97
C TYR A 60 -15.55 12.00 12.49
N LEU A 61 -14.56 11.14 12.21
CA LEU A 61 -13.24 11.54 11.72
C LEU A 61 -13.31 12.20 10.33
N SER A 62 -14.16 11.70 9.44
CA SER A 62 -14.41 12.31 8.13
C SER A 62 -14.98 13.72 8.26
N MET A 63 -15.91 13.93 9.20
CA MET A 63 -16.44 15.26 9.50
C MET A 63 -15.39 16.18 10.13
N LEU A 64 -14.56 15.67 11.04
CA LEU A 64 -13.48 16.44 11.65
C LEU A 64 -12.47 16.89 10.59
N LYS A 65 -12.06 16.00 9.68
CA LYS A 65 -11.16 16.31 8.56
C LYS A 65 -11.68 17.43 7.67
N GLU A 66 -12.97 17.41 7.36
CA GLU A 66 -13.64 18.44 6.55
C GLU A 66 -13.72 19.79 7.28
N GLN A 67 -14.05 19.79 8.58
CA GLN A 67 -14.25 21.03 9.36
C GLN A 67 -12.93 21.66 9.82
N ASP A 68 -11.99 20.83 10.24
CA ASP A 68 -10.70 21.23 10.77
C ASP A 68 -9.63 20.19 10.39
N PRO A 69 -9.11 20.26 9.14
CA PRO A 69 -8.10 19.32 8.66
C PRO A 69 -6.82 19.37 9.49
N HIS A 70 -6.47 20.53 10.05
CA HIS A 70 -5.30 20.68 10.92
C HIS A 70 -5.48 19.84 12.19
N MET A 71 -6.61 19.98 12.89
CA MET A 71 -6.89 19.16 14.09
C MET A 71 -6.98 17.67 13.76
N PHE A 72 -7.62 17.30 12.64
CA PHE A 72 -7.68 15.90 12.20
C PHE A 72 -6.28 15.29 12.02
N TYR A 73 -5.40 15.94 11.24
CA TYR A 73 -4.06 15.41 10.99
C TYR A 73 -3.16 15.48 12.22
N ARG A 74 -3.33 16.49 13.09
CA ARG A 74 -2.64 16.55 14.39
C ARG A 74 -2.96 15.32 15.24
N LEU A 75 -4.25 15.01 15.40
CA LEU A 75 -4.68 13.84 16.18
C LEU A 75 -4.26 12.53 15.51
N CYS A 76 -4.32 12.45 14.19
CA CYS A 76 -3.85 11.29 13.44
C CYS A 76 -2.36 11.01 13.70
N LEU A 77 -1.51 12.04 13.74
CA LEU A 77 -0.09 11.89 14.07
C LEU A 77 0.14 11.47 15.53
N GLN A 78 -0.62 12.05 16.46
CA GLN A 78 -0.50 11.75 17.90
C GLN A 78 -1.03 10.35 18.29
N HIS A 79 -1.96 9.82 17.49
CA HIS A 79 -2.68 8.57 17.79
C HIS A 79 -2.72 7.63 16.59
N MET A 80 -1.63 7.53 15.83
CA MET A 80 -1.56 6.79 14.56
C MET A 80 -2.08 5.35 14.67
N SER A 81 -1.70 4.62 15.73
CA SER A 81 -2.14 3.24 15.94
C SER A 81 -3.64 3.09 16.21
N GLU A 82 -4.28 4.11 16.81
CA GLU A 82 -5.74 4.13 17.04
C GLU A 82 -6.50 4.63 15.80
N PHE A 83 -5.92 5.57 15.04
CA PHE A 83 -6.57 6.19 13.88
C PHE A 83 -6.51 5.32 12.62
N THR A 84 -5.36 4.68 12.36
CA THR A 84 -5.13 3.92 11.13
C THR A 84 -6.21 2.85 10.87
N PRO A 85 -6.60 2.01 11.84
CA PRO A 85 -7.66 1.00 11.61
C PRO A 85 -9.04 1.60 11.34
N ILE A 86 -9.26 2.87 11.67
CA ILE A 86 -10.52 3.60 11.48
C ILE A 86 -10.55 4.27 10.11
N ILE A 87 -9.52 5.04 9.75
CA ILE A 87 -9.46 5.79 8.48
C ILE A 87 -9.00 4.94 7.29
N TYR A 88 -8.49 3.74 7.58
CA TYR A 88 -8.00 2.77 6.62
C TYR A 88 -8.55 1.37 6.94
N THR A 89 -7.88 0.30 6.52
CA THR A 89 -8.36 -1.06 6.74
C THR A 89 -8.35 -1.44 8.22
N PRO A 90 -9.41 -2.09 8.74
CA PRO A 90 -10.54 -2.67 8.00
C PRO A 90 -11.74 -1.73 7.81
N THR A 91 -11.88 -0.66 8.60
CA THR A 91 -13.11 0.15 8.67
C THR A 91 -13.43 0.87 7.36
N VAL A 92 -12.43 1.28 6.59
CA VAL A 92 -12.63 1.89 5.27
C VAL A 92 -13.38 0.96 4.30
N GLY A 93 -13.25 -0.37 4.46
CA GLY A 93 -14.00 -1.33 3.68
C GLY A 93 -15.51 -1.25 3.95
N GLN A 94 -15.89 -1.12 5.22
CA GLN A 94 -17.29 -0.87 5.59
C GLN A 94 -17.76 0.50 5.08
N ALA A 95 -16.91 1.54 5.20
CA ALA A 95 -17.21 2.86 4.66
C ALA A 95 -17.47 2.84 3.15
N CYS A 96 -16.76 1.98 2.39
CA CYS A 96 -17.04 1.76 0.98
C CYS A 96 -18.41 1.09 0.78
N GLN A 97 -18.68 -0.03 1.46
CA GLN A 97 -19.96 -0.74 1.32
C GLN A 97 -21.19 0.12 1.62
N GLU A 98 -21.04 1.09 2.52
CA GLU A 98 -22.10 2.01 2.94
C GLU A 98 -21.95 3.42 2.33
N TYR A 99 -21.02 3.65 1.39
CA TYR A 99 -20.64 5.01 0.96
C TYR A 99 -21.83 5.82 0.44
N SER A 100 -22.63 5.24 -0.47
CA SER A 100 -23.83 5.88 -1.01
C SER A 100 -24.87 6.24 0.06
N HIS A 101 -24.97 5.47 1.14
CA HIS A 101 -25.92 5.68 2.24
C HIS A 101 -25.39 6.69 3.27
N ASN A 102 -24.07 6.74 3.43
CA ASN A 102 -23.39 7.63 4.37
C ASN A 102 -22.89 8.94 3.72
N TYR A 103 -23.13 9.14 2.42
CA TYR A 103 -22.67 10.31 1.67
C TYR A 103 -23.27 11.60 2.24
N ARG A 104 -22.42 12.61 2.45
CA ARG A 104 -22.82 13.91 3.02
C ARG A 104 -22.37 15.09 2.19
N ARG A 105 -21.13 15.04 1.69
CA ARG A 105 -20.48 16.11 0.95
C ARG A 105 -19.54 15.54 -0.10
N PRO A 106 -19.26 16.28 -1.17
CA PRO A 106 -18.28 15.88 -2.17
C PRO A 106 -16.87 15.94 -1.59
N GLU A 107 -16.12 14.84 -1.72
CA GLU A 107 -14.68 14.76 -1.49
C GLU A 107 -14.06 13.99 -2.66
N GLY A 108 -13.22 14.66 -3.45
CA GLY A 108 -12.60 14.09 -4.66
C GLY A 108 -13.28 14.47 -5.98
N LEU A 109 -12.69 13.99 -7.08
CA LEU A 109 -13.23 14.10 -8.43
C LEU A 109 -13.89 12.78 -8.84
N PHE A 110 -15.06 12.91 -9.47
CA PHE A 110 -15.78 11.79 -10.07
C PHE A 110 -15.84 12.03 -11.57
N ILE A 111 -15.35 11.08 -12.36
CA ILE A 111 -15.31 11.17 -13.83
C ILE A 111 -16.11 10.01 -14.38
N SER A 112 -17.22 10.30 -15.07
CA SER A 112 -18.07 9.29 -15.68
C SER A 112 -17.55 8.91 -17.06
N TYR A 113 -17.83 7.69 -17.52
CA TYR A 113 -17.65 7.32 -18.92
C TYR A 113 -18.31 8.30 -19.91
N LYS A 114 -19.39 8.98 -19.51
CA LYS A 114 -20.09 9.98 -20.35
C LYS A 114 -19.29 11.26 -20.55
N ASP A 115 -18.24 11.46 -19.76
CA ASP A 115 -17.39 12.63 -19.81
C ASP A 115 -16.27 12.52 -20.86
N LYS A 116 -16.20 11.40 -21.58
CA LYS A 116 -15.32 11.24 -22.73
C LYS A 116 -15.47 12.42 -23.72
N GLY A 117 -14.36 13.01 -24.11
CA GLY A 117 -14.23 14.23 -24.90
C GLY A 117 -14.23 15.52 -24.06
N LYS A 118 -14.45 15.44 -22.76
CA LYS A 118 -14.55 16.57 -21.83
C LYS A 118 -13.70 16.39 -20.57
N ILE A 119 -12.94 15.31 -20.42
CA ILE A 119 -12.24 14.96 -19.17
C ILE A 119 -11.32 16.10 -18.73
N GLY A 120 -10.55 16.67 -19.65
CA GLY A 120 -9.66 17.80 -19.36
C GLY A 120 -10.37 19.01 -18.76
N SER A 121 -11.62 19.28 -19.14
CA SER A 121 -12.41 20.36 -18.55
C SER A 121 -12.82 20.07 -17.11
N ILE A 122 -13.15 18.81 -16.80
CA ILE A 122 -13.55 18.38 -15.46
C ILE A 122 -12.37 18.40 -14.51
N LEU A 123 -11.19 17.94 -14.95
CA LEU A 123 -9.97 17.99 -14.15
C LEU A 123 -9.64 19.42 -13.69
N ARG A 124 -9.89 20.42 -14.56
CA ARG A 124 -9.67 21.85 -14.25
C ARG A 124 -10.66 22.43 -13.24
N ASN A 125 -11.72 21.71 -12.87
CA ASN A 125 -12.61 22.12 -11.78
C ASN A 125 -11.99 21.89 -10.40
N TRP A 126 -10.87 21.14 -10.30
CA TRP A 126 -10.23 20.88 -9.01
C TRP A 126 -9.76 22.19 -8.34
N PRO A 127 -10.15 22.44 -7.07
CA PRO A 127 -9.65 23.60 -6.33
C PRO A 127 -8.13 23.54 -6.18
N LYS A 128 -7.42 24.67 -6.34
CA LYS A 128 -5.95 24.72 -6.23
C LYS A 128 -5.22 23.76 -7.19
N PHE A 129 -5.72 23.66 -8.43
CA PHE A 129 -5.18 22.77 -9.48
C PHE A 129 -3.65 22.88 -9.67
N ASP A 130 -3.06 24.05 -9.47
CA ASP A 130 -1.62 24.33 -9.57
C ASP A 130 -0.77 23.68 -8.45
N GLN A 131 -1.41 23.33 -7.33
CA GLN A 131 -0.79 22.72 -6.17
C GLN A 131 -0.81 21.19 -6.19
N ALA A 132 -1.56 20.58 -7.12
CA ALA A 132 -1.69 19.13 -7.25
C ALA A 132 -0.34 18.43 -7.44
N ARG A 133 -0.04 17.42 -6.63
CA ARG A 133 1.21 16.62 -6.71
C ARG A 133 0.96 15.12 -6.70
N ILE A 134 -0.18 14.67 -6.19
CA ILE A 134 -0.51 13.25 -6.18
C ILE A 134 -2.00 13.02 -6.40
N SER A 135 -2.32 11.96 -7.13
CA SER A 135 -3.66 11.44 -7.24
C SER A 135 -3.67 9.96 -6.91
N VAL A 136 -4.67 9.52 -6.14
CA VAL A 136 -5.02 8.10 -6.04
C VAL A 136 -6.30 7.91 -6.83
N VAL A 137 -6.24 7.04 -7.84
CA VAL A 137 -7.29 6.81 -8.83
C VAL A 137 -7.79 5.38 -8.68
N THR A 138 -9.10 5.21 -8.59
CA THR A 138 -9.76 3.91 -8.59
C THR A 138 -10.96 3.90 -9.54
N ASP A 139 -11.33 2.74 -10.08
CA ASP A 139 -12.64 2.54 -10.72
C ASP A 139 -13.61 1.72 -9.85
N GLY A 140 -13.16 1.35 -8.63
CA GLY A 140 -13.90 0.57 -7.66
C GLY A 140 -14.29 -0.84 -8.10
N SER A 141 -13.62 -1.40 -9.11
CA SER A 141 -13.94 -2.75 -9.62
C SER A 141 -13.42 -3.88 -8.74
N ARG A 142 -12.46 -3.60 -7.85
CA ARG A 142 -11.92 -4.58 -6.90
C ARG A 142 -11.52 -3.91 -5.59
N ILE A 143 -12.49 -3.41 -4.85
CA ILE A 143 -12.22 -2.78 -3.55
C ILE A 143 -11.78 -3.84 -2.54
N LEU A 144 -10.50 -3.83 -2.16
CA LEU A 144 -9.93 -4.80 -1.23
C LEU A 144 -10.31 -6.26 -1.62
N GLY A 145 -10.78 -7.04 -0.65
CA GLY A 145 -11.42 -8.35 -0.84
C GLY A 145 -12.96 -8.30 -0.92
N LEU A 146 -13.55 -7.13 -1.19
CA LEU A 146 -15.01 -6.89 -1.18
C LEU A 146 -15.63 -6.94 -2.58
N GLY A 147 -14.82 -6.92 -3.64
CA GLY A 147 -15.26 -7.02 -5.02
C GLY A 147 -15.63 -5.67 -5.65
N ASP A 148 -16.53 -5.71 -6.63
CA ASP A 148 -16.94 -4.53 -7.39
C ASP A 148 -17.93 -3.66 -6.61
N LEU A 149 -17.47 -2.50 -6.15
CA LEU A 149 -18.30 -1.51 -5.45
C LEU A 149 -18.60 -0.28 -6.34
N GLY A 150 -18.00 -0.17 -7.53
CA GLY A 150 -18.15 1.00 -8.40
C GLY A 150 -17.77 2.30 -7.68
N ILE A 151 -18.58 3.33 -7.80
CA ILE A 151 -18.27 4.66 -7.20
C ILE A 151 -18.15 4.62 -5.68
N ASN A 152 -18.75 3.62 -5.03
CA ASN A 152 -18.63 3.40 -3.59
C ASN A 152 -17.19 3.07 -3.17
N GLY A 153 -16.28 2.84 -4.12
CA GLY A 153 -14.84 2.69 -3.91
C GLY A 153 -14.08 3.97 -3.57
N MET A 154 -14.67 5.16 -3.78
CA MET A 154 -14.00 6.45 -3.52
C MET A 154 -13.34 6.58 -2.13
N PRO A 155 -13.90 6.05 -1.01
CA PRO A 155 -13.24 6.10 0.30
C PRO A 155 -11.83 5.50 0.34
N ILE A 156 -11.49 4.56 -0.54
CA ILE A 156 -10.13 4.02 -0.63
C ILE A 156 -9.15 5.11 -1.09
N SER A 157 -9.44 5.79 -2.21
CA SER A 157 -8.61 6.90 -2.70
C SER A 157 -8.45 7.99 -1.64
N ILE A 158 -9.54 8.30 -0.93
CA ILE A 158 -9.54 9.27 0.17
C ILE A 158 -8.64 8.80 1.33
N GLY A 159 -8.81 7.56 1.80
CA GLY A 159 -8.07 7.00 2.92
C GLY A 159 -6.56 6.90 2.64
N LYS A 160 -6.18 6.44 1.45
CA LYS A 160 -4.78 6.39 1.00
C LYS A 160 -4.15 7.78 1.01
N LEU A 161 -4.87 8.80 0.50
CA LEU A 161 -4.37 10.17 0.52
C LEU A 161 -4.28 10.76 1.93
N SER A 162 -5.20 10.40 2.84
CA SER A 162 -5.05 10.75 4.26
C SER A 162 -3.77 10.15 4.87
N LEU A 163 -3.39 8.93 4.47
CA LEU A 163 -2.12 8.31 4.88
C LEU A 163 -0.89 8.91 4.19
N TYR A 164 -1.00 9.41 2.95
CA TYR A 164 0.06 10.23 2.34
C TYR A 164 0.32 11.52 3.11
N ILE A 165 -0.73 12.17 3.58
CA ILE A 165 -0.63 13.44 4.31
C ILE A 165 -0.09 13.18 5.72
N ALA A 166 -0.66 12.21 6.44
CA ALA A 166 -0.22 11.87 7.79
C ALA A 166 1.17 11.21 7.80
N GLY A 167 1.36 10.19 6.96
CA GLY A 167 2.59 9.39 6.88
C GLY A 167 3.74 10.11 6.18
N ALA A 168 3.53 10.69 5.00
CA ALA A 168 4.62 11.33 4.25
C ALA A 168 4.62 12.86 4.32
N GLY A 169 3.66 13.50 5.00
CA GLY A 169 3.63 14.96 5.05
C GLY A 169 3.38 15.59 3.67
N ILE A 170 2.68 14.90 2.77
CA ILE A 170 2.15 15.56 1.58
C ILE A 170 1.16 16.64 2.04
N ARG A 171 1.15 17.79 1.36
CA ARG A 171 0.20 18.86 1.71
C ARG A 171 -1.22 18.41 1.39
N PRO A 172 -2.21 18.65 2.26
CA PRO A 172 -3.61 18.32 1.99
C PRO A 172 -4.12 18.86 0.65
N ASP A 173 -3.76 20.11 0.32
CA ASP A 173 -4.15 20.78 -0.92
C ASP A 173 -3.51 20.20 -2.20
N SER A 174 -2.53 19.30 -2.06
CA SER A 174 -1.81 18.70 -3.19
C SER A 174 -2.31 17.30 -3.56
N ALA A 175 -3.27 16.76 -2.79
CA ALA A 175 -3.78 15.41 -2.91
C ALA A 175 -5.17 15.40 -3.58
N ILE A 176 -5.32 14.60 -4.65
CA ILE A 176 -6.58 14.50 -5.41
C ILE A 176 -7.11 13.06 -5.38
N PRO A 177 -8.18 12.77 -4.63
CA PRO A 177 -8.86 11.50 -4.76
C PRO A 177 -9.70 11.50 -6.05
N ILE A 178 -9.56 10.48 -6.89
CA ILE A 178 -10.32 10.34 -8.13
C ILE A 178 -11.00 8.98 -8.17
N CYS A 179 -12.27 8.98 -8.60
CA CYS A 179 -13.00 7.76 -8.94
C CYS A 179 -13.51 7.85 -10.39
N LEU A 180 -13.21 6.82 -11.18
CA LEU A 180 -13.67 6.66 -12.55
C LEU A 180 -14.91 5.77 -12.57
N ASP A 181 -16.05 6.31 -12.99
CA ASP A 181 -17.32 5.58 -13.03
C ASP A 181 -17.59 4.98 -14.41
N PHE A 182 -17.26 3.70 -14.54
CA PHE A 182 -17.56 2.87 -15.71
C PHE A 182 -18.84 2.03 -15.55
N GLY A 183 -19.62 2.24 -14.48
CA GLY A 183 -20.67 1.33 -14.02
C GLY A 183 -20.17 0.33 -12.97
N THR A 184 -21.02 -0.63 -12.60
CA THR A 184 -20.69 -1.71 -11.65
C THR A 184 -21.38 -3.00 -12.04
N ASN A 185 -20.70 -4.14 -11.86
CA ASN A 185 -21.27 -5.47 -12.11
C ASN A 185 -22.06 -6.02 -10.91
N THR A 186 -22.10 -5.29 -9.79
CA THR A 186 -22.80 -5.71 -8.58
C THR A 186 -24.27 -5.31 -8.64
N GLN A 187 -25.15 -6.29 -8.86
CA GLN A 187 -26.58 -6.08 -9.05
C GLN A 187 -27.24 -5.31 -7.88
N LYS A 188 -26.81 -5.58 -6.64
CA LYS A 188 -27.28 -4.85 -5.45
C LYS A 188 -27.16 -3.32 -5.61
N TYR A 189 -26.06 -2.83 -6.18
CA TYR A 189 -25.85 -1.37 -6.36
C TYR A 189 -26.57 -0.82 -7.58
N ILE A 190 -26.74 -1.63 -8.64
CA ILE A 190 -27.57 -1.26 -9.79
C ILE A 190 -29.02 -1.00 -9.33
N ASP A 191 -29.54 -1.85 -8.44
CA ASP A 191 -30.92 -1.78 -7.96
C ASP A 191 -31.11 -0.79 -6.79
N ASP A 192 -30.03 -0.33 -6.16
CA ASP A 192 -30.10 0.55 -4.99
C ASP A 192 -30.46 1.99 -5.40
N PRO A 193 -31.61 2.54 -4.93
CA PRO A 193 -32.03 3.89 -5.26
C PRO A 193 -31.12 4.98 -4.69
N LEU A 194 -30.28 4.66 -3.71
CA LEU A 194 -29.31 5.59 -3.12
C LEU A 194 -27.93 5.49 -3.78
N TYR A 195 -27.69 4.50 -4.65
CA TYR A 195 -26.41 4.37 -5.33
C TYR A 195 -26.08 5.63 -6.15
N LEU A 196 -24.90 6.19 -5.87
CA LEU A 196 -24.42 7.46 -6.45
C LEU A 196 -23.88 7.31 -7.88
N GLY A 197 -23.52 6.11 -8.29
CA GLY A 197 -22.84 5.85 -9.57
C GLY A 197 -23.79 5.43 -10.68
N ALA A 198 -23.22 5.09 -11.83
CA ALA A 198 -23.98 4.60 -12.96
C ALA A 198 -24.64 3.24 -12.68
N ARG A 199 -25.98 3.19 -12.77
CA ARG A 199 -26.80 1.98 -12.53
C ARG A 199 -26.89 1.10 -13.77
N HIS A 200 -25.74 0.69 -14.28
CA HIS A 200 -25.60 -0.32 -15.31
C HIS A 200 -24.32 -1.12 -15.11
N LYS A 201 -24.23 -2.28 -15.76
CA LYS A 201 -23.03 -3.12 -15.80
C LYS A 201 -21.84 -2.35 -16.36
N ARG A 202 -20.63 -2.75 -15.96
CA ARG A 202 -19.41 -2.11 -16.47
C ARG A 202 -19.35 -2.15 -17.98
N LEU A 203 -18.81 -1.09 -18.57
CA LEU A 203 -18.57 -1.03 -20.00
C LEU A 203 -17.59 -2.12 -20.47
N PRO A 204 -17.59 -2.48 -21.77
CA PRO A 204 -16.54 -3.32 -22.33
C PRO A 204 -15.14 -2.72 -22.16
N THR A 205 -14.12 -3.59 -22.06
CA THR A 205 -12.72 -3.18 -21.83
C THR A 205 -12.21 -2.20 -22.87
N GLU A 206 -12.58 -2.33 -24.16
CA GLU A 206 -12.13 -1.36 -25.18
C GLU A 206 -12.66 0.04 -24.88
N GLN A 207 -13.93 0.17 -24.50
CA GLN A 207 -14.55 1.47 -24.20
C GLN A 207 -13.97 2.09 -22.92
N MET A 208 -13.73 1.29 -21.89
CA MET A 208 -13.06 1.76 -20.67
C MET A 208 -11.64 2.23 -20.98
N THR A 209 -10.92 1.51 -21.83
CA THR A 209 -9.55 1.86 -22.25
C THR A 209 -9.51 3.17 -23.03
N GLU A 210 -10.49 3.44 -23.91
CA GLU A 210 -10.58 4.72 -24.61
C GLU A 210 -10.76 5.92 -23.65
N VAL A 211 -11.55 5.74 -22.59
CA VAL A 211 -11.71 6.78 -21.55
C VAL A 211 -10.44 6.92 -20.71
N MET A 212 -9.78 5.80 -20.37
CA MET A 212 -8.51 5.82 -19.65
C MET A 212 -7.40 6.50 -20.45
N ASP A 213 -7.34 6.29 -21.76
CA ASP A 213 -6.37 6.95 -22.64
C ASP A 213 -6.54 8.48 -22.65
N GLU A 214 -7.78 8.96 -22.79
CA GLU A 214 -8.09 10.38 -22.66
C GLU A 214 -7.76 10.88 -21.25
N PHE A 215 -8.15 10.14 -20.21
CA PHE A 215 -7.90 10.51 -18.82
C PHE A 215 -6.41 10.69 -18.55
N MET A 216 -5.56 9.73 -18.91
CA MET A 216 -4.11 9.81 -18.71
C MET A 216 -3.49 10.97 -19.51
N ALA A 217 -3.92 11.15 -20.76
CA ALA A 217 -3.46 12.26 -21.59
C ALA A 217 -3.87 13.64 -21.06
N GLU A 218 -5.08 13.78 -20.52
CA GLU A 218 -5.55 15.04 -19.95
C GLU A 218 -5.00 15.29 -18.53
N MET A 219 -4.76 14.25 -17.73
CA MET A 219 -4.13 14.35 -16.42
C MET A 219 -2.75 14.99 -16.52
N THR A 220 -1.89 14.56 -17.46
CA THR A 220 -0.56 15.17 -17.59
C THR A 220 -0.59 16.61 -18.10
N LYS A 221 -1.65 17.00 -18.84
CA LYS A 221 -1.84 18.38 -19.30
C LYS A 221 -2.36 19.28 -18.18
N ALA A 222 -3.33 18.79 -17.41
CA ALA A 222 -3.94 19.52 -16.31
C ALA A 222 -2.98 19.63 -15.11
N PHE A 223 -2.23 18.56 -14.83
CA PHE A 223 -1.36 18.42 -13.66
C PHE A 223 0.04 17.90 -14.04
N PRO A 224 0.89 18.69 -14.70
CA PRO A 224 2.17 18.24 -15.26
C PRO A 224 3.23 17.78 -14.24
N LYS A 225 2.98 18.00 -12.94
CA LYS A 225 3.88 17.65 -11.82
C LYS A 225 3.30 16.56 -10.91
N LEU A 226 2.18 15.96 -11.31
CA LEU A 226 1.44 15.02 -10.48
C LEU A 226 1.91 13.58 -10.72
N LEU A 227 2.07 12.85 -9.62
CA LEU A 227 2.22 11.40 -9.59
C LEU A 227 0.85 10.75 -9.55
N ILE A 228 0.65 9.70 -10.35
CA ILE A 228 -0.60 8.93 -10.39
C ILE A 228 -0.39 7.59 -9.69
N GLN A 229 -1.23 7.27 -8.72
CA GLN A 229 -1.34 5.94 -8.14
C GLN A 229 -2.66 5.31 -8.60
N PHE A 230 -2.58 4.14 -9.23
CA PHE A 230 -3.74 3.29 -9.45
C PHE A 230 -4.00 2.40 -8.24
N GLU A 231 -5.27 2.26 -7.90
CA GLU A 231 -5.73 1.54 -6.72
C GLU A 231 -7.04 0.79 -6.99
N ASP A 232 -7.14 -0.45 -6.52
CA ASP A 232 -8.35 -1.26 -6.48
C ASP A 232 -9.07 -1.42 -7.85
N PHE A 233 -8.29 -1.47 -8.92
CA PHE A 233 -8.75 -1.95 -10.21
C PHE A 233 -8.82 -3.48 -10.22
N SER A 234 -9.76 -4.05 -10.96
CA SER A 234 -9.82 -5.48 -11.24
C SER A 234 -8.48 -5.94 -11.79
N THR A 235 -8.04 -7.13 -11.40
CA THR A 235 -6.73 -7.69 -11.75
C THR A 235 -6.33 -7.41 -13.20
N ASP A 236 -7.18 -7.82 -14.15
CA ASP A 236 -6.84 -7.76 -15.57
C ASP A 236 -6.62 -6.31 -16.03
N HIS A 237 -7.45 -5.38 -15.57
CA HIS A 237 -7.30 -3.96 -15.85
C HIS A 237 -6.12 -3.32 -15.10
N ALA A 238 -5.81 -3.76 -13.88
CA ALA A 238 -4.65 -3.27 -13.14
C ALA A 238 -3.34 -3.56 -13.90
N PHE A 239 -3.16 -4.79 -14.39
CA PHE A 239 -2.02 -5.16 -15.22
C PHE A 239 -2.03 -4.46 -16.58
N LEU A 240 -3.19 -4.46 -17.27
CA LEU A 240 -3.35 -3.80 -18.57
C LEU A 240 -2.95 -2.32 -18.52
N TYR A 241 -3.49 -1.57 -17.56
CA TYR A 241 -3.25 -0.13 -17.44
C TYR A 241 -1.86 0.18 -16.91
N LEU A 242 -1.32 -0.61 -15.98
CA LEU A 242 0.06 -0.43 -15.54
C LEU A 242 1.03 -0.58 -16.72
N GLU A 243 0.93 -1.68 -17.47
CA GLU A 243 1.81 -1.95 -18.62
C GLU A 243 1.67 -0.86 -19.70
N ARG A 244 0.43 -0.45 -19.98
CA ARG A 244 0.14 0.56 -21.00
C ARG A 244 0.73 1.95 -20.67
N TYR A 245 0.73 2.35 -19.40
CA TYR A 245 0.98 3.74 -19.01
C TYR A 245 2.31 3.99 -18.29
N ARG A 246 2.91 2.98 -17.64
CA ARG A 246 4.12 3.15 -16.78
C ARG A 246 5.34 3.74 -17.49
N ASN A 247 5.46 3.53 -18.79
CA ASN A 247 6.58 4.02 -19.60
C ASN A 247 6.33 5.40 -20.24
N GLN A 248 5.12 5.95 -20.06
CA GLN A 248 4.70 7.23 -20.65
C GLN A 248 4.40 8.29 -19.59
N TYR A 249 4.01 7.86 -18.39
CA TYR A 249 3.56 8.74 -17.32
C TYR A 249 4.22 8.36 -15.97
N PRO A 250 4.32 9.30 -15.01
CA PRO A 250 4.69 9.00 -13.64
C PRO A 250 3.52 8.32 -12.94
N VAL A 251 3.38 7.01 -13.19
CA VAL A 251 2.32 6.17 -12.65
C VAL A 251 2.87 4.89 -12.05
N PHE A 252 2.23 4.42 -10.98
CA PHE A 252 2.45 3.09 -10.41
C PHE A 252 1.11 2.52 -9.94
N ASN A 253 1.05 1.21 -9.70
CA ASN A 253 -0.12 0.55 -9.14
C ASN A 253 0.23 -0.01 -7.76
N ASP A 254 -0.51 0.38 -6.72
CA ASP A 254 -0.17 0.01 -5.34
C ASP A 254 -0.49 -1.46 -5.01
N ASP A 255 -1.52 -2.04 -5.64
CA ASP A 255 -1.90 -3.45 -5.46
C ASP A 255 -0.88 -4.43 -6.06
N ILE A 256 -0.19 -4.01 -7.12
CA ILE A 256 0.85 -4.79 -7.79
C ILE A 256 2.21 -4.46 -7.15
N GLN A 257 2.62 -3.20 -7.24
CA GLN A 257 3.99 -2.79 -6.88
C GLN A 257 4.12 -2.52 -5.38
N GLY A 258 3.16 -1.86 -4.76
CA GLY A 258 3.19 -1.55 -3.32
C GLY A 258 3.04 -2.79 -2.43
N THR A 259 2.11 -3.68 -2.78
CA THR A 259 1.94 -4.97 -2.09
C THR A 259 3.18 -5.86 -2.26
N GLY A 260 3.73 -5.94 -3.49
CA GLY A 260 5.00 -6.63 -3.69
C GLY A 260 6.11 -6.07 -2.79
N ALA A 261 6.26 -4.75 -2.77
CA ALA A 261 7.32 -4.09 -2.03
C ALA A 261 7.26 -4.33 -0.50
N VAL A 262 6.07 -4.26 0.08
CA VAL A 262 5.92 -4.51 1.53
C VAL A 262 6.16 -6.00 1.87
N VAL A 263 5.74 -6.92 1.00
CA VAL A 263 6.03 -8.35 1.20
C VAL A 263 7.53 -8.62 1.10
N LEU A 264 8.20 -8.01 0.12
CA LEU A 264 9.66 -8.09 -0.01
C LEU A 264 10.38 -7.55 1.22
N ALA A 265 9.96 -6.41 1.76
CA ALA A 265 10.57 -5.83 2.96
C ALA A 265 10.47 -6.75 4.18
N GLY A 266 9.28 -7.29 4.46
CA GLY A 266 9.08 -8.24 5.56
C GLY A 266 9.82 -9.55 5.33
N PHE A 267 9.88 -10.02 4.07
CA PHE A 267 10.62 -11.22 3.72
C PHE A 267 12.12 -11.03 3.90
N ILE A 268 12.71 -9.89 3.55
CA ILE A 268 14.14 -9.59 3.79
C ILE A 268 14.47 -9.76 5.28
N ASN A 269 13.66 -9.17 6.15
CA ASN A 269 13.87 -9.27 7.60
C ASN A 269 13.67 -10.69 8.12
N ALA A 270 12.64 -11.38 7.64
CA ALA A 270 12.39 -12.76 8.00
C ALA A 270 13.51 -13.70 7.51
N ALA A 271 14.00 -13.51 6.29
CA ALA A 271 15.09 -14.27 5.70
C ALA A 271 16.39 -14.08 6.52
N ARG A 272 16.75 -12.83 6.86
CA ARG A 272 17.90 -12.54 7.73
C ARG A 272 17.84 -13.29 9.06
N LEU A 273 16.68 -13.28 9.72
CA LEU A 273 16.47 -13.98 10.99
C LEU A 273 16.51 -15.51 10.83
N SER A 274 15.88 -16.03 9.78
CA SER A 274 15.82 -17.46 9.48
C SER A 274 17.20 -18.02 9.08
N SER A 275 17.96 -17.29 8.27
CA SER A 275 19.36 -17.57 7.95
C SER A 275 20.26 -17.55 9.18
N ALA A 276 20.13 -16.53 10.04
CA ALA A 276 20.91 -16.45 11.28
C ALA A 276 20.62 -17.65 12.21
N ALA A 277 19.37 -18.08 12.32
CA ALA A 277 18.99 -19.22 13.16
C ALA A 277 19.43 -20.59 12.60
N SER A 278 19.51 -20.72 11.28
CA SER A 278 19.85 -21.98 10.58
C SER A 278 21.32 -22.11 10.21
N GLY A 279 22.08 -21.00 10.19
CA GLY A 279 23.45 -20.95 9.69
C GLY A 279 23.57 -21.07 8.16
N GLN A 280 22.45 -20.98 7.43
CA GLN A 280 22.42 -21.09 5.97
C GLN A 280 22.48 -19.70 5.30
N PRO A 281 23.11 -19.57 4.11
CA PRO A 281 23.18 -18.28 3.42
C PRO A 281 21.81 -17.84 2.90
N LEU A 282 21.59 -16.52 2.74
CA LEU A 282 20.33 -15.95 2.23
C LEU A 282 19.94 -16.53 0.87
N THR A 283 20.92 -16.79 0.02
CA THR A 283 20.74 -17.39 -1.31
C THR A 283 20.25 -18.83 -1.29
N SER A 284 20.25 -19.49 -0.12
CA SER A 284 19.73 -20.86 0.03
C SER A 284 18.22 -20.96 0.20
N HIS A 285 17.55 -19.84 0.51
CA HIS A 285 16.11 -19.83 0.74
C HIS A 285 15.33 -20.45 -0.42
N ARG A 286 14.26 -21.18 -0.06
CA ARG A 286 13.31 -21.81 -0.99
C ARG A 286 11.92 -21.33 -0.65
N ILE A 287 11.27 -20.64 -1.56
CA ILE A 287 9.97 -19.99 -1.33
C ILE A 287 8.87 -20.78 -2.03
N LEU A 288 7.93 -21.30 -1.25
CA LEU A 288 6.74 -22.00 -1.77
C LEU A 288 5.52 -21.10 -1.66
N PHE A 289 4.91 -20.80 -2.80
CA PHE A 289 3.64 -20.07 -2.87
C PHE A 289 2.47 -21.03 -3.00
N PHE A 290 1.56 -20.98 -2.05
CA PHE A 290 0.25 -21.62 -2.12
C PHE A 290 -0.77 -20.62 -2.67
N GLY A 291 -1.06 -20.74 -3.97
CA GLY A 291 -1.84 -19.79 -4.75
C GLY A 291 -1.03 -19.22 -5.92
N ALA A 292 -1.30 -19.69 -7.13
CA ALA A 292 -0.66 -19.23 -8.37
C ALA A 292 -1.56 -18.32 -9.22
N GLY A 293 -2.45 -17.56 -8.58
CA GLY A 293 -3.18 -16.48 -9.25
C GLY A 293 -2.29 -15.28 -9.56
N SER A 294 -2.85 -14.26 -10.18
CA SER A 294 -2.13 -13.02 -10.53
C SER A 294 -1.43 -12.35 -9.34
N ALA A 295 -2.08 -12.28 -8.18
CA ALA A 295 -1.48 -11.74 -6.95
C ALA A 295 -0.31 -12.62 -6.45
N GLY A 296 -0.49 -13.94 -6.47
CA GLY A 296 0.54 -14.93 -6.16
C GLY A 296 1.79 -14.76 -7.04
N VAL A 297 1.58 -14.69 -8.35
CA VAL A 297 2.65 -14.51 -9.34
C VAL A 297 3.29 -13.12 -9.20
N GLY A 298 2.51 -12.06 -9.01
CA GLY A 298 3.05 -10.70 -8.85
C GLY A 298 3.99 -10.59 -7.64
N VAL A 299 3.58 -11.13 -6.49
CA VAL A 299 4.43 -11.17 -5.30
C VAL A 299 5.65 -12.08 -5.52
N ALA A 300 5.48 -13.22 -6.20
CA ALA A 300 6.61 -14.09 -6.56
C ALA A 300 7.63 -13.39 -7.46
N MET A 301 7.18 -12.60 -8.45
CA MET A 301 8.06 -11.78 -9.29
C MET A 301 8.84 -10.78 -8.44
N GLN A 302 8.17 -10.10 -7.50
CA GLN A 302 8.84 -9.15 -6.63
C GLN A 302 9.85 -9.83 -5.69
N LEU A 303 9.58 -11.04 -5.20
CA LEU A 303 10.52 -11.77 -4.36
C LEU A 303 11.74 -12.31 -5.12
N MET A 304 11.74 -12.28 -6.46
CA MET A 304 12.98 -12.53 -7.21
C MET A 304 14.04 -11.47 -6.89
N SER A 305 13.63 -10.21 -6.65
CA SER A 305 14.54 -9.12 -6.28
C SER A 305 15.39 -9.45 -5.06
N PHE A 306 14.83 -10.18 -4.09
CA PHE A 306 15.59 -10.63 -2.91
C PHE A 306 16.85 -11.41 -3.33
N PHE A 307 16.71 -12.37 -4.24
CA PHE A 307 17.82 -13.20 -4.67
C PHE A 307 18.79 -12.44 -5.59
N THR A 308 18.28 -11.59 -6.48
CA THR A 308 19.14 -10.81 -7.38
C THR A 308 19.96 -9.76 -6.64
N LEU A 309 19.40 -9.17 -5.57
CA LEU A 309 20.13 -8.29 -4.66
C LEU A 309 21.27 -9.01 -3.93
N GLU A 310 21.11 -10.31 -3.66
CA GLU A 310 22.15 -11.19 -3.11
C GLU A 310 23.11 -11.74 -4.19
N GLY A 311 23.00 -11.26 -5.43
CA GLY A 311 23.94 -11.54 -6.53
C GLY A 311 23.57 -12.74 -7.42
N LEU A 312 22.39 -13.34 -7.27
CA LEU A 312 21.93 -14.39 -8.17
C LEU A 312 21.47 -13.80 -9.51
N SER A 313 21.62 -14.58 -10.58
CA SER A 313 20.95 -14.28 -11.85
C SER A 313 19.43 -14.41 -11.72
N GLU A 314 18.68 -13.78 -12.63
CA GLU A 314 17.22 -13.90 -12.69
C GLU A 314 16.77 -15.37 -12.82
N GLN A 315 17.51 -16.18 -13.58
CA GLN A 315 17.21 -17.61 -13.71
C GLN A 315 17.38 -18.34 -12.37
N GLU A 316 18.49 -18.12 -11.67
CA GLU A 316 18.74 -18.74 -10.37
C GLU A 316 17.71 -18.28 -9.32
N ALA A 317 17.37 -16.99 -9.31
CA ALA A 317 16.33 -16.43 -8.45
C ALA A 317 14.97 -17.11 -8.70
N ARG A 318 14.58 -17.25 -9.96
CA ARG A 318 13.37 -17.95 -10.37
C ARG A 318 13.36 -19.41 -9.92
N GLU A 319 14.52 -20.07 -9.96
CA GLU A 319 14.67 -21.45 -9.50
C GLU A 319 14.56 -21.61 -7.98
N ARG A 320 14.56 -20.52 -7.19
CA ARG A 320 14.26 -20.51 -5.75
C ARG A 320 12.78 -20.39 -5.40
N ILE A 321 11.90 -20.31 -6.40
CA ILE A 321 10.46 -20.12 -6.21
C ILE A 321 9.69 -21.30 -6.78
N TRP A 322 8.70 -21.77 -6.03
CA TRP A 322 7.75 -22.82 -6.41
C TRP A 322 6.33 -22.29 -6.25
N LEU A 323 5.46 -22.56 -7.24
CA LEU A 323 4.04 -22.22 -7.18
C LEU A 323 3.19 -23.47 -7.05
N VAL A 324 2.11 -23.37 -6.28
CA VAL A 324 1.06 -24.38 -6.12
C VAL A 324 -0.27 -23.74 -6.49
N ASP A 325 -1.09 -24.43 -7.26
CA ASP A 325 -2.46 -24.03 -7.56
C ASP A 325 -3.46 -25.14 -7.26
N SER A 326 -4.71 -24.99 -7.71
CA SER A 326 -5.79 -25.94 -7.44
C SER A 326 -5.57 -27.36 -7.96
N GLN A 327 -4.57 -27.61 -8.82
CA GLN A 327 -4.21 -28.97 -9.25
C GLN A 327 -2.77 -29.34 -8.86
N GLY A 328 -2.21 -28.68 -7.84
CA GLY A 328 -0.94 -29.05 -7.21
C GLY A 328 0.25 -28.20 -7.65
N LEU A 329 1.44 -28.80 -7.59
CA LEU A 329 2.70 -28.14 -7.98
C LEU A 329 2.67 -27.70 -9.46
N VAL A 330 3.14 -26.50 -9.77
CA VAL A 330 3.20 -25.95 -11.13
C VAL A 330 4.54 -26.31 -11.80
N TYR A 331 4.47 -27.09 -12.89
CA TYR A 331 5.64 -27.55 -13.66
C TYR A 331 5.29 -27.75 -15.14
N ASN A 332 6.29 -27.71 -16.02
CA ASN A 332 6.08 -27.72 -17.47
C ASN A 332 5.38 -28.99 -18.00
N GLY A 333 5.65 -30.15 -17.40
CA GLY A 333 5.07 -31.44 -17.80
C GLY A 333 3.59 -31.62 -17.45
N ARG A 334 2.98 -30.63 -16.77
CA ARG A 334 1.61 -30.72 -16.22
C ARG A 334 0.49 -30.41 -17.23
N GLY A 335 0.84 -30.07 -18.47
CA GLY A 335 -0.12 -29.72 -19.53
C GLY A 335 -0.27 -28.21 -19.72
N LYS A 336 -1.42 -27.77 -20.26
CA LYS A 336 -1.65 -26.35 -20.59
C LYS A 336 -1.76 -25.51 -19.32
N LEU A 337 -0.80 -24.60 -19.13
CA LEU A 337 -0.80 -23.62 -18.04
C LEU A 337 -1.44 -22.31 -18.51
N ALA A 338 -1.88 -21.49 -17.56
CA ALA A 338 -2.20 -20.09 -17.85
C ALA A 338 -0.89 -19.32 -18.05
N GLU A 339 -0.87 -18.36 -18.96
CA GLU A 339 0.34 -17.61 -19.37
C GLU A 339 1.13 -17.04 -18.17
N HIS A 340 0.44 -16.45 -17.20
CA HIS A 340 1.07 -15.90 -15.99
C HIS A 340 1.78 -16.95 -15.11
N LYS A 341 1.48 -18.24 -15.26
CA LYS A 341 2.11 -19.33 -14.48
C LYS A 341 3.33 -19.93 -15.18
N GLU A 342 3.43 -19.79 -16.50
CA GLU A 342 4.47 -20.42 -17.31
C GLU A 342 5.86 -19.95 -16.90
N TYR A 343 5.98 -18.69 -16.49
CA TYR A 343 7.25 -18.11 -16.07
C TYR A 343 7.88 -18.88 -14.89
N PHE A 344 7.09 -19.22 -13.86
CA PHE A 344 7.56 -19.95 -12.67
C PHE A 344 7.36 -21.46 -12.73
N ALA A 345 6.89 -22.00 -13.85
CA ALA A 345 6.71 -23.43 -13.99
C ALA A 345 8.06 -24.16 -13.89
N ARG A 346 8.14 -25.13 -12.97
CA ARG A 346 9.35 -25.93 -12.76
C ARG A 346 9.72 -26.70 -14.03
N ARG A 347 10.98 -26.55 -14.44
CA ARG A 347 11.58 -27.22 -15.60
C ARG A 347 12.37 -28.47 -15.20
N ASP A 348 12.74 -28.54 -13.93
CA ASP A 348 13.55 -29.57 -13.29
C ASP A 348 12.73 -30.73 -12.71
N TYR A 349 11.39 -30.63 -12.74
CA TYR A 349 10.49 -31.68 -12.24
C TYR A 349 9.90 -32.53 -13.37
N THR A 350 10.16 -33.84 -13.33
CA THR A 350 9.65 -34.84 -14.29
C THR A 350 8.87 -35.99 -13.63
N GLY A 351 8.59 -35.89 -12.33
CA GLY A 351 7.86 -36.89 -11.56
C GLY A 351 6.34 -36.85 -11.78
N PRO A 352 5.59 -37.75 -11.11
CA PRO A 352 4.13 -37.75 -11.16
C PRO A 352 3.53 -36.46 -10.54
N PRO A 353 2.30 -36.05 -10.88
CA PRO A 353 1.69 -34.87 -10.25
C PRO A 353 1.68 -34.96 -8.71
N ILE A 354 2.23 -33.95 -8.03
CA ILE A 354 2.13 -33.78 -6.58
C ILE A 354 1.03 -32.76 -6.29
N VAL A 355 -0.03 -33.19 -5.61
CA VAL A 355 -1.23 -32.38 -5.38
C VAL A 355 -1.38 -31.98 -3.91
N ASP A 356 -1.10 -32.89 -2.99
CA ASP A 356 -1.21 -32.63 -1.55
C ASP A 356 -0.12 -31.67 -1.07
N LEU A 357 -0.49 -30.71 -0.22
CA LEU A 357 0.44 -29.70 0.26
C LEU A 357 1.57 -30.31 1.11
N LEU A 358 1.31 -31.35 1.91
CA LEU A 358 2.34 -31.99 2.74
C LEU A 358 3.38 -32.70 1.87
N ASP A 359 2.93 -33.39 0.81
CA ASP A 359 3.85 -34.01 -0.15
C ASP A 359 4.71 -32.96 -0.88
N ILE A 360 4.11 -31.81 -1.23
CA ILE A 360 4.84 -30.69 -1.82
C ILE A 360 5.84 -30.10 -0.82
N LEU A 361 5.48 -29.96 0.46
CA LEU A 361 6.39 -29.48 1.50
C LEU A 361 7.58 -30.42 1.69
N GLU A 362 7.37 -31.74 1.67
CA GLU A 362 8.46 -32.72 1.79
C GLU A 362 9.36 -32.72 0.54
N TYR A 363 8.80 -32.53 -0.65
CA TYR A 363 9.57 -32.43 -1.89
C TYR A 363 10.37 -31.12 -1.98
N VAL A 364 9.71 -29.99 -1.73
CA VAL A 364 10.31 -28.65 -1.87
C VAL A 364 11.16 -28.27 -0.66
N LYS A 365 10.92 -28.84 0.52
CA LYS A 365 11.59 -28.46 1.77
C LYS A 365 11.75 -26.94 1.91
N PRO A 366 10.66 -26.16 1.79
CA PRO A 366 10.76 -24.71 1.71
C PRO A 366 11.19 -24.12 3.05
N THR A 367 11.90 -22.99 2.98
CA THR A 367 12.19 -22.17 4.15
C THR A 367 11.08 -21.15 4.42
N ALA A 368 10.31 -20.83 3.38
CA ALA A 368 9.20 -19.90 3.45
C ALA A 368 7.96 -20.42 2.74
N LEU A 369 6.82 -20.31 3.43
CA LEU A 369 5.50 -20.69 2.92
C LEU A 369 4.62 -19.43 2.81
N MET A 370 4.26 -19.06 1.58
CA MET A 370 3.49 -17.86 1.24
C MET A 370 2.06 -18.24 0.83
N GLY A 371 1.05 -17.68 1.49
CA GLY A 371 -0.37 -17.96 1.23
C GLY A 371 -1.06 -16.83 0.45
N LEU A 372 -1.45 -17.10 -0.80
CA LEU A 372 -2.14 -16.17 -1.71
C LEU A 372 -3.28 -16.92 -2.46
N SER A 373 -3.93 -17.86 -1.76
CA SER A 373 -4.90 -18.81 -2.32
C SER A 373 -6.35 -18.43 -2.06
N THR A 374 -6.61 -17.57 -1.07
CA THR A 374 -7.93 -17.30 -0.45
C THR A 374 -8.61 -18.54 0.14
N MET A 375 -7.87 -19.64 0.32
CA MET A 375 -8.36 -20.87 0.93
C MET A 375 -8.11 -20.82 2.45
N SER A 376 -9.16 -20.46 3.17
CA SER A 376 -9.15 -20.42 4.64
C SER A 376 -8.71 -21.76 5.24
N GLY A 377 -7.75 -21.73 6.17
CA GLY A 377 -7.25 -22.93 6.86
C GLY A 377 -6.42 -23.88 6.00
N ALA A 378 -5.97 -23.46 4.81
CA ALA A 378 -5.12 -24.28 3.95
C ALA A 378 -3.77 -24.64 4.60
N PHE A 379 -3.23 -23.77 5.45
CA PHE A 379 -2.04 -24.08 6.26
C PHE A 379 -2.49 -24.82 7.51
N THR A 380 -2.80 -26.11 7.31
CA THR A 380 -3.24 -27.00 8.38
C THR A 380 -2.16 -27.15 9.46
N ARG A 381 -2.55 -27.67 10.63
CA ARG A 381 -1.62 -28.03 11.71
C ARG A 381 -0.44 -28.84 11.18
N ALA A 382 -0.70 -29.88 10.40
CA ALA A 382 0.35 -30.74 9.84
C ALA A 382 1.31 -29.95 8.96
N ALA A 383 0.81 -29.05 8.10
CA ALA A 383 1.67 -28.22 7.25
C ALA A 383 2.57 -27.28 8.07
N ILE A 384 2.02 -26.67 9.12
CA ILE A 384 2.77 -25.77 10.01
C ILE A 384 3.82 -26.54 10.83
N GLU A 385 3.46 -27.71 11.37
CA GLU A 385 4.40 -28.60 12.08
C GLU A 385 5.51 -29.09 11.14
N THR A 386 5.20 -29.41 9.88
CA THR A 386 6.20 -29.76 8.85
C THR A 386 7.16 -28.59 8.60
N MET A 387 6.65 -27.35 8.44
CA MET A 387 7.51 -26.17 8.29
C MET A 387 8.46 -25.99 9.50
N ALA A 388 7.96 -26.19 10.72
CA ALA A 388 8.75 -26.12 11.95
C ALA A 388 9.77 -27.26 12.09
N ALA A 389 9.47 -28.45 11.55
CA ALA A 389 10.41 -29.57 11.53
C ALA A 389 11.54 -29.35 10.52
N LEU A 390 11.24 -28.71 9.38
CA LEU A 390 12.21 -28.41 8.32
C LEU A 390 13.13 -27.24 8.66
N ASN A 391 12.66 -26.28 9.46
CA ASN A 391 13.33 -25.01 9.68
C ASN A 391 13.42 -24.67 11.17
N PRO A 392 14.59 -24.26 11.70
CA PRO A 392 14.69 -23.80 13.10
C PRO A 392 13.79 -22.60 13.40
N LEU A 393 13.60 -21.74 12.41
CA LEU A 393 12.75 -20.56 12.46
C LEU A 393 12.01 -20.39 11.11
N PRO A 394 10.88 -21.09 10.90
CA PRO A 394 10.11 -21.06 9.65
C PRO A 394 9.50 -19.70 9.37
N ILE A 395 9.45 -19.34 8.08
CA ILE A 395 8.74 -18.17 7.57
C ILE A 395 7.37 -18.62 7.06
N ILE A 396 6.28 -18.11 7.65
CA ILE A 396 4.91 -18.46 7.26
C ILE A 396 4.11 -17.18 7.11
N PHE A 397 3.80 -16.80 5.87
CA PHE A 397 3.08 -15.56 5.56
C PHE A 397 1.71 -15.87 4.93
N PRO A 398 0.62 -15.90 5.71
CA PRO A 398 -0.73 -16.03 5.15
C PRO A 398 -1.25 -14.65 4.71
N LEU A 399 -1.08 -14.32 3.43
CA LEU A 399 -1.30 -12.99 2.88
C LEU A 399 -2.72 -12.78 2.32
N SER A 400 -3.55 -13.82 2.30
CA SER A 400 -4.94 -13.69 1.84
C SER A 400 -5.78 -12.78 2.75
N ASN A 401 -6.60 -11.94 2.13
CA ASN A 401 -7.48 -10.96 2.77
C ASN A 401 -8.94 -11.19 2.39
N PRO A 402 -9.92 -10.83 3.24
CA PRO A 402 -9.77 -10.40 4.65
C PRO A 402 -9.46 -11.59 5.58
N VAL A 403 -9.29 -11.36 6.90
CA VAL A 403 -8.94 -12.37 7.93
C VAL A 403 -9.59 -13.75 7.72
N LYS A 404 -10.88 -13.81 7.41
CA LYS A 404 -11.62 -15.07 7.19
C LYS A 404 -11.10 -15.93 6.03
N LEU A 405 -10.34 -15.36 5.09
CA LEU A 405 -9.74 -16.04 3.94
C LEU A 405 -8.24 -16.33 4.16
N SER A 406 -7.68 -15.96 5.30
CA SER A 406 -6.27 -16.19 5.64
C SER A 406 -6.00 -17.70 5.77
N GLU A 407 -4.86 -18.15 5.22
CA GLU A 407 -4.50 -19.57 5.17
C GLU A 407 -4.28 -20.19 6.55
N CYS A 408 -3.86 -19.42 7.54
CA CYS A 408 -3.87 -19.77 8.96
C CYS A 408 -3.97 -18.53 9.85
N THR A 409 -4.30 -18.74 11.12
CA THR A 409 -4.27 -17.68 12.13
C THR A 409 -2.87 -17.52 12.70
N PHE A 410 -2.57 -16.34 13.25
CA PHE A 410 -1.33 -16.14 14.03
C PHE A 410 -1.25 -17.08 15.25
N GLU A 411 -2.39 -17.34 15.89
CA GLU A 411 -2.47 -18.26 17.04
C GLU A 411 -2.07 -19.69 16.66
N ASP A 412 -2.61 -20.22 15.57
CA ASP A 412 -2.26 -21.54 15.07
C ASP A 412 -0.78 -21.61 14.67
N ALA A 413 -0.27 -20.58 13.98
CA ALA A 413 1.13 -20.51 13.60
C ALA A 413 2.06 -20.51 14.82
N VAL A 414 1.78 -19.71 15.84
CA VAL A 414 2.55 -19.69 17.09
C VAL A 414 2.46 -21.04 17.81
N LYS A 415 1.25 -21.57 17.98
CA LYS A 415 1.01 -22.81 18.72
C LYS A 415 1.71 -24.01 18.09
N TYR A 416 1.53 -24.21 16.78
CA TYR A 416 2.04 -25.39 16.08
C TYR A 416 3.53 -25.29 15.73
N THR A 417 4.14 -24.10 15.86
CA THR A 417 5.60 -23.93 15.80
C THR A 417 6.27 -23.80 17.18
N ASN A 418 5.49 -23.93 18.26
CA ASN A 418 5.97 -23.72 19.63
C ASN A 418 6.67 -22.35 19.83
N GLY A 419 6.06 -21.30 19.28
CA GLY A 419 6.54 -19.92 19.34
C GLY A 419 7.70 -19.59 18.39
N LYS A 420 8.09 -20.52 17.51
CA LYS A 420 9.17 -20.35 16.53
C LYS A 420 8.59 -20.10 15.15
N VAL A 421 8.05 -18.92 14.91
CA VAL A 421 7.56 -18.54 13.58
C VAL A 421 7.86 -17.09 13.28
N LEU A 422 8.30 -16.83 12.05
CA LEU A 422 8.34 -15.50 11.47
C LEU A 422 7.06 -15.32 10.66
N PHE A 423 6.13 -14.55 11.22
CA PHE A 423 4.77 -14.43 10.72
C PHE A 423 4.50 -13.02 10.22
N ALA A 424 3.97 -12.92 9.00
CA ALA A 424 3.41 -11.69 8.46
C ALA A 424 2.14 -11.99 7.66
N SER A 425 1.11 -11.19 7.86
CA SER A 425 -0.18 -11.34 7.17
C SER A 425 -0.61 -10.07 6.47
N GLY A 426 -1.54 -10.19 5.51
CA GLY A 426 -2.18 -9.02 4.90
C GLY A 426 -3.18 -8.34 5.84
N SER A 427 -3.89 -9.14 6.64
CA SER A 427 -4.89 -8.68 7.60
C SER A 427 -4.31 -8.59 9.02
N PRO A 428 -4.84 -7.72 9.90
CA PRO A 428 -4.36 -7.60 11.28
C PRO A 428 -4.76 -8.82 12.13
N PHE A 429 -3.85 -9.26 13.00
CA PHE A 429 -4.10 -10.24 14.05
C PHE A 429 -3.69 -9.65 15.42
N PRO A 430 -4.30 -10.09 16.52
CA PRO A 430 -3.89 -9.67 17.86
C PRO A 430 -2.52 -10.24 18.23
N GLU A 431 -1.80 -9.54 19.10
CA GLU A 431 -0.63 -10.06 19.79
C GLU A 431 -1.00 -11.22 20.72
N ILE A 432 -0.03 -12.10 21.00
CA ILE A 432 -0.25 -13.31 21.81
C ILE A 432 0.85 -13.45 22.85
N ASN A 433 0.46 -13.65 24.11
CA ASN A 433 1.38 -14.08 25.15
C ASN A 433 1.55 -15.61 25.09
N PHE A 434 2.73 -16.06 24.70
CA PHE A 434 3.08 -17.48 24.59
C PHE A 434 4.25 -17.80 25.52
N ASN A 435 4.04 -18.70 26.49
CA ASN A 435 5.03 -19.09 27.51
C ASN A 435 5.69 -17.91 28.24
N GLY A 436 4.92 -16.85 28.53
CA GLY A 436 5.40 -15.67 29.25
C GLY A 436 6.11 -14.63 28.37
N ARG A 437 6.19 -14.86 27.05
CA ARG A 437 6.72 -13.90 26.07
C ARG A 437 5.59 -13.37 25.20
N MET A 438 5.53 -12.05 25.02
CA MET A 438 4.62 -11.44 24.05
C MET A 438 5.20 -11.60 22.63
N LEU A 439 4.38 -12.10 21.71
CA LEU A 439 4.69 -12.26 20.29
C LEU A 439 3.75 -11.39 19.46
N TYR A 440 4.30 -10.78 18.42
CA TYR A 440 3.60 -9.80 17.59
C TYR A 440 3.51 -10.30 16.15
N PRO A 441 2.34 -10.31 15.52
CA PRO A 441 2.22 -10.62 14.11
C PRO A 441 2.71 -9.44 13.27
N GLY A 442 3.52 -9.70 12.25
CA GLY A 442 3.80 -8.72 11.22
C GLY A 442 2.56 -8.44 10.38
N GLN A 443 2.37 -7.19 9.95
CA GLN A 443 1.32 -6.84 8.99
C GLN A 443 1.95 -6.23 7.73
N GLY A 444 1.98 -6.99 6.65
CA GLY A 444 2.53 -6.58 5.36
C GLY A 444 1.57 -5.68 4.60
N ASN A 445 1.33 -4.47 5.11
CA ASN A 445 0.42 -3.50 4.51
C ASN A 445 1.17 -2.42 3.72
N ASN A 446 0.73 -2.16 2.48
CA ASN A 446 1.34 -1.18 1.58
C ASN A 446 1.37 0.26 2.12
N MET A 447 0.66 0.58 3.22
CA MET A 447 0.80 1.86 3.93
C MET A 447 2.22 2.21 4.37
N TYR A 448 3.10 1.23 4.54
CA TYR A 448 4.52 1.48 4.82
C TYR A 448 5.33 1.89 3.58
N ILE A 449 4.82 1.63 2.37
CA ILE A 449 5.54 1.83 1.11
C ILE A 449 5.05 3.08 0.38
N PHE A 450 3.75 3.13 0.05
CA PHE A 450 3.25 4.16 -0.85
C PHE A 450 3.53 5.59 -0.38
N PRO A 451 3.49 5.95 0.93
CA PRO A 451 3.76 7.32 1.35
C PRO A 451 5.17 7.77 0.98
N GLY A 452 6.19 6.97 1.35
CA GLY A 452 7.59 7.27 1.06
C GLY A 452 7.93 7.16 -0.43
N LEU A 453 7.40 6.14 -1.13
CA LEU A 453 7.55 6.00 -2.58
C LEU A 453 6.99 7.23 -3.32
N GLY A 454 5.77 7.64 -2.98
CA GLY A 454 5.13 8.77 -3.63
C GLY A 454 5.81 10.09 -3.29
N LEU A 455 6.21 10.32 -2.03
CA LEU A 455 6.97 11.53 -1.68
C LEU A 455 8.32 11.58 -2.40
N GLY A 456 9.04 10.46 -2.48
CA GLY A 456 10.31 10.36 -3.20
C GLY A 456 10.17 10.70 -4.68
N ALA A 457 9.18 10.10 -5.35
CA ALA A 457 8.90 10.40 -6.75
C ALA A 457 8.50 11.88 -6.96
N ILE A 458 7.70 12.45 -6.06
CA ILE A 458 7.30 13.87 -6.11
C ILE A 458 8.51 14.78 -5.93
N LEU A 459 9.35 14.56 -4.90
CA LEU A 459 10.49 15.43 -4.60
C LEU A 459 11.62 15.31 -5.64
N ALA A 460 11.81 14.13 -6.24
CA ALA A 460 12.71 13.93 -7.37
C ALA A 460 12.20 14.56 -8.68
N HIS A 461 10.93 15.00 -8.71
CA HIS A 461 10.21 15.32 -9.95
C HIS A 461 10.31 14.19 -10.97
N ALA A 462 10.11 12.95 -10.54
CA ALA A 462 10.30 11.77 -11.38
C ALA A 462 9.47 11.87 -12.68
N SER A 463 10.05 11.43 -13.81
CA SER A 463 9.32 11.28 -15.07
C SER A 463 8.53 9.98 -15.17
N SER A 464 8.96 8.95 -14.44
CA SER A 464 8.37 7.61 -14.37
C SER A 464 8.69 6.98 -13.02
N VAL A 465 7.90 5.99 -12.60
CA VAL A 465 8.21 5.15 -11.42
C VAL A 465 8.81 3.84 -11.92
N THR A 466 10.09 3.60 -11.63
CA THR A 466 10.82 2.40 -12.06
C THR A 466 10.71 1.27 -11.04
N ASP A 467 10.95 0.03 -11.46
CA ASP A 467 11.01 -1.10 -10.54
C ASP A 467 12.13 -0.94 -9.49
N SER A 468 13.26 -0.31 -9.87
CA SER A 468 14.33 0.02 -8.91
C SER A 468 13.90 1.01 -7.83
N MET A 469 12.97 1.94 -8.11
CA MET A 469 12.40 2.83 -7.09
C MET A 469 11.49 2.07 -6.13
N VAL A 470 10.69 1.13 -6.64
CA VAL A 470 9.84 0.24 -5.84
C VAL A 470 10.70 -0.68 -4.96
N GLU A 471 11.74 -1.27 -5.52
CA GLU A 471 12.71 -2.09 -4.79
C GLU A 471 13.43 -1.28 -3.69
N ALA A 472 13.89 -0.06 -4.01
CA ALA A 472 14.50 0.83 -3.04
C ALA A 472 13.57 1.17 -1.87
N SER A 473 12.26 1.29 -2.12
CA SER A 473 11.28 1.49 -1.04
C SER A 473 11.15 0.26 -0.12
N SER A 474 11.28 -0.94 -0.69
CA SER A 474 11.28 -2.20 0.06
C SER A 474 12.51 -2.30 0.97
N LEU A 475 13.68 -1.94 0.43
CA LEU A 475 14.94 -1.93 1.18
C LEU A 475 14.94 -0.86 2.28
N GLY A 476 14.41 0.32 1.98
CA GLY A 476 14.22 1.39 2.98
C GLY A 476 13.38 0.91 4.16
N LEU A 477 12.25 0.25 3.89
CA LEU A 477 11.40 -0.32 4.95
C LEU A 477 12.08 -1.47 5.71
N ALA A 478 12.75 -2.39 5.00
CA ALA A 478 13.42 -3.51 5.65
C ALA A 478 14.49 -3.03 6.64
N ASN A 479 15.21 -1.95 6.30
CA ASN A 479 16.31 -1.41 7.10
C ASN A 479 15.88 -0.34 8.13
N SER A 480 14.57 -0.09 8.32
CA SER A 480 14.08 0.96 9.24
C SER A 480 13.72 0.49 10.65
N LEU A 481 13.92 -0.80 10.96
CA LEU A 481 13.69 -1.33 12.30
C LEU A 481 14.65 -0.69 13.31
N THR A 482 14.16 -0.30 14.48
CA THR A 482 15.05 0.05 15.59
C THR A 482 15.58 -1.20 16.27
N ARG A 483 16.66 -1.06 17.03
CA ARG A 483 17.19 -2.15 17.85
C ARG A 483 16.13 -2.74 18.79
N GLU A 484 15.28 -1.91 19.38
CA GLU A 484 14.20 -2.38 20.26
C GLU A 484 13.17 -3.22 19.48
N GLU A 485 12.82 -2.80 18.26
CA GLU A 485 11.90 -3.54 17.38
C GLU A 485 12.51 -4.87 16.90
N GLU A 486 13.82 -4.90 16.61
CA GLU A 486 14.57 -6.11 16.30
C GLU A 486 14.59 -7.09 17.50
N GLU A 487 14.87 -6.59 18.71
CA GLU A 487 14.87 -7.37 19.95
C GLU A 487 13.46 -7.94 20.27
N MET A 488 12.40 -7.21 19.90
CA MET A 488 11.02 -7.69 19.95
C MET A 488 10.70 -8.76 18.89
N GLY A 489 11.55 -8.91 17.88
CA GLY A 489 11.38 -9.84 16.76
C GLY A 489 10.37 -9.36 15.72
N LEU A 490 10.19 -8.05 15.58
CA LEU A 490 9.28 -7.50 14.58
C LEU A 490 9.85 -7.65 13.16
N LEU A 491 8.99 -7.95 12.19
CA LEU A 491 9.35 -7.95 10.77
C LEU A 491 9.14 -6.59 10.10
N TYR A 492 8.28 -5.76 10.70
CA TYR A 492 7.95 -4.41 10.25
C TYR A 492 8.01 -3.46 11.45
N PRO A 493 8.41 -2.20 11.23
CA PRO A 493 8.49 -1.21 12.30
C PRO A 493 7.10 -0.82 12.80
N GLN A 494 7.01 -0.21 13.98
CA GLN A 494 5.75 0.22 14.54
C GLN A 494 5.12 1.36 13.70
N VAL A 495 3.81 1.29 13.47
CA VAL A 495 3.08 2.28 12.65
C VAL A 495 3.14 3.70 13.22
N SER A 496 3.37 3.86 14.53
CA SER A 496 3.60 5.17 15.16
C SER A 496 4.80 5.91 14.58
N ARG A 497 5.78 5.19 14.03
CA ARG A 497 6.98 5.73 13.37
C ARG A 497 6.81 5.96 11.87
N ILE A 498 5.60 5.78 11.31
CA ILE A 498 5.37 5.81 9.85
C ILE A 498 5.96 7.03 9.15
N ARG A 499 6.02 8.17 9.85
CA ARG A 499 6.55 9.43 9.33
C ARG A 499 8.07 9.45 9.19
N GLU A 500 8.76 8.92 10.19
CA GLU A 500 10.22 8.70 10.15
C GLU A 500 10.56 7.73 9.03
N ILE A 501 9.89 6.57 9.01
CA ILE A 501 10.08 5.52 8.00
C ILE A 501 9.84 6.05 6.59
N SER A 502 8.77 6.84 6.39
CA SER A 502 8.47 7.45 5.10
C SER A 502 9.57 8.41 4.63
N ALA A 503 10.21 9.15 5.55
CA ALA A 503 11.31 10.04 5.22
C ALA A 503 12.55 9.26 4.76
N ASP A 504 12.89 8.16 5.44
CA ASP A 504 14.02 7.30 5.06
C ASP A 504 13.78 6.61 3.71
N ILE A 505 12.58 6.07 3.50
CA ILE A 505 12.17 5.49 2.21
C ILE A 505 12.26 6.55 1.10
N THR A 506 11.83 7.79 1.38
CA THR A 506 11.89 8.89 0.41
C THR A 506 13.32 9.16 -0.05
N VAL A 507 14.29 9.14 0.85
CA VAL A 507 15.72 9.30 0.51
C VAL A 507 16.17 8.20 -0.45
N GLN A 508 15.87 6.94 -0.14
CA GLN A 508 16.25 5.79 -0.97
C GLN A 508 15.60 5.85 -2.35
N VAL A 509 14.33 6.23 -2.42
CA VAL A 509 13.58 6.37 -3.68
C VAL A 509 14.15 7.50 -4.53
N ILE A 510 14.56 8.62 -3.94
CA ILE A 510 15.22 9.70 -4.67
C ILE A 510 16.55 9.21 -5.26
N ARG A 511 17.34 8.43 -4.51
CA ARG A 511 18.58 7.82 -5.01
C ARG A 511 18.35 6.86 -6.16
N ALA A 512 17.34 6.01 -6.06
CA ALA A 512 16.96 5.10 -7.13
C ALA A 512 16.52 5.85 -8.39
N ALA A 513 15.74 6.93 -8.24
CA ALA A 513 15.34 7.80 -9.35
C ALA A 513 16.56 8.47 -10.02
N GLN A 514 17.54 8.93 -9.22
CA GLN A 514 18.80 9.50 -9.71
C GLN A 514 19.64 8.49 -10.48
N ALA A 515 19.79 7.27 -9.95
CA ALA A 515 20.53 6.20 -10.58
C ALA A 515 19.87 5.73 -11.89
N ALA A 516 18.54 5.69 -11.94
CA ALA A 516 17.77 5.37 -13.13
C ALA A 516 17.69 6.53 -14.16
N GLY A 517 18.17 7.73 -13.81
CA GLY A 517 18.14 8.90 -14.68
C GLY A 517 16.74 9.47 -14.94
N VAL A 518 15.78 9.18 -14.07
CA VAL A 518 14.38 9.62 -14.18
C VAL A 518 14.06 10.81 -13.28
N ASP A 519 15.02 11.28 -12.47
CA ASP A 519 14.90 12.49 -11.66
C ASP A 519 15.03 13.76 -12.53
N ARG A 520 14.11 14.71 -12.34
CA ARG A 520 14.18 16.04 -12.99
C ARG A 520 14.63 17.13 -12.03
N TYR A 521 14.69 16.86 -10.72
CA TYR A 521 15.23 17.80 -9.73
C TYR A 521 16.70 17.52 -9.41
N THR A 522 17.57 17.80 -10.38
CA THR A 522 19.00 17.41 -10.34
C THR A 522 19.83 18.09 -9.26
N GLU A 523 19.37 19.21 -8.68
CA GLU A 523 20.02 19.88 -7.54
C GLU A 523 20.14 18.96 -6.32
N LEU A 524 19.24 17.96 -6.18
CA LEU A 524 19.29 16.98 -5.09
C LEU A 524 20.49 16.02 -5.20
N ARG A 525 21.10 15.88 -6.38
CA ARG A 525 22.25 14.97 -6.60
C ARG A 525 23.50 15.43 -5.82
N ALA A 526 23.61 16.72 -5.54
CA ALA A 526 24.73 17.28 -4.79
C ALA A 526 24.65 17.04 -3.27
N LYS A 527 23.47 16.64 -2.76
CA LYS A 527 23.27 16.37 -1.33
C LYS A 527 23.77 14.99 -0.98
N ASN A 528 24.44 14.84 0.16
CA ASN A 528 24.62 13.52 0.78
C ASN A 528 23.31 13.04 1.44
N ASP A 529 23.29 11.81 1.97
CA ASP A 529 22.05 11.22 2.50
C ASP A 529 21.50 11.95 3.73
N THR A 530 22.37 12.46 4.62
CA THR A 530 21.95 13.27 5.77
C THR A 530 21.33 14.60 5.33
N GLU A 531 21.98 15.31 4.42
CA GLU A 531 21.47 16.58 3.88
C GLU A 531 20.18 16.38 3.07
N LEU A 532 20.03 15.22 2.44
CA LEU A 532 18.83 14.85 1.70
C LEU A 532 17.68 14.51 2.66
N LEU A 533 17.96 13.79 3.76
CA LEU A 533 16.98 13.52 4.81
C LEU A 533 16.49 14.83 5.46
N ASP A 534 17.39 15.74 5.81
CA ASP A 534 17.05 17.07 6.34
C ASP A 534 16.19 17.87 5.35
N PHE A 535 16.51 17.78 4.06
CA PHE A 535 15.72 18.38 3.00
C PHE A 535 14.31 17.77 2.96
N VAL A 536 14.20 16.44 2.97
CA VAL A 536 12.93 15.71 2.97
C VAL A 536 12.08 16.12 4.18
N ALA A 537 12.63 16.03 5.40
CA ALA A 537 11.96 16.42 6.63
C ALA A 537 11.48 17.89 6.57
N GLY A 538 12.32 18.79 6.03
CA GLY A 538 11.96 20.20 5.82
C GLY A 538 10.89 20.45 4.74
N LYS A 539 10.52 19.44 3.95
CA LYS A 539 9.42 19.48 2.96
C LYS A 539 8.14 18.82 3.44
N MET A 540 8.19 17.95 4.44
CA MET A 540 7.03 17.30 5.02
C MET A 540 6.14 18.34 5.73
N TRP A 541 4.88 18.44 5.30
CA TRP A 541 3.88 19.33 5.89
C TRP A 541 3.46 18.82 7.26
N ASN A 542 3.57 19.66 8.29
CA ASN A 542 3.01 19.39 9.61
C ASN A 542 1.71 20.19 9.79
N PRO A 543 0.69 19.61 10.46
CA PRO A 543 -0.51 20.34 10.89
C PRO A 543 -0.10 21.45 11.84
#